data_AF-A0A529NT02-F1
#
_entry.id   AF-A0A529NT02-F1
#
_cell.length_a   1.000
_cell.length_b   1.000
_cell.length_c   1.000
_cell.angle_alpha   90.00
_cell.angle_beta   90.00
_cell.angle_gamma   90.00
#
_symmetry.space_group_name_H-M   'P 1'
#
loop_
_entity.id
_entity.type
_entity.pdbx_description
1 polymer ?
#
loop_
_entity_poly.entity_id
_entity_poly.type
_entity_poly.pdbx_seq_one_letter_code
_entity_poly.pdbx_strand_id
1 'polypeptide(L)' 'MGRTKTDNIPVDVYIQFVRSLFDNAHMLVIGASCHAIVSLMVYWRNGQSVFLILAAALLGIG' A
#
# COMPACT_ATOMS: atom_id res chain seq x y z
N MET A 1 5.59 -0.24 35.47
CA MET A 1 6.06 -0.17 34.07
C MET A 1 6.51 -1.57 33.64
N GLY A 2 5.55 -2.43 33.29
CA GLY A 2 5.84 -3.80 32.87
C GLY A 2 6.10 -3.80 31.37
N ARG A 3 7.37 -4.01 30.97
CA ARG A 3 7.72 -4.23 29.56
C ARG A 3 6.97 -5.47 29.10
N THR A 4 5.93 -5.30 28.29
CA THR A 4 5.35 -6.37 27.50
C THR A 4 6.47 -6.93 26.62
N LYS A 5 6.94 -8.14 26.94
CA LYS A 5 7.77 -8.91 26.01
C LYS A 5 6.99 -8.94 24.71
N THR A 6 7.61 -8.45 23.63
CA THR A 6 7.21 -8.76 22.27
C THR A 6 7.48 -10.25 22.08
N ASP A 7 6.64 -11.09 22.69
CA ASP A 7 6.70 -12.52 22.51
C ASP A 7 6.58 -12.76 21.01
N ASN A 8 7.53 -13.55 20.48
CA ASN A 8 7.60 -14.00 19.11
C ASN A 8 6.19 -14.29 18.59
N ILE A 9 5.62 -13.35 17.83
CA ILE A 9 4.40 -13.64 17.08
C ILE A 9 4.76 -14.85 16.23
N PRO A 10 4.03 -15.98 16.33
CA PRO A 10 4.34 -17.17 15.57
C PRO A 10 4.41 -16.76 14.09
N VAL A 11 5.51 -17.11 13.42
CA VAL A 11 5.77 -16.73 12.03
C VAL A 11 4.58 -17.09 11.13
N ASP A 12 3.88 -18.17 11.44
CA ASP A 12 2.65 -18.60 10.76
C ASP A 12 1.51 -17.57 10.83
N VAL A 13 1.36 -16.83 11.93
CA VAL A 13 0.35 -15.77 12.09
C VAL A 13 0.69 -14.58 11.19
N TYR A 14 1.97 -14.21 11.12
CA TYR A 14 2.44 -13.17 10.20
C TYR A 14 2.23 -13.57 8.74
N ILE A 15 2.58 -14.82 8.38
CA ILE A 15 2.40 -15.34 7.03
C ILE A 15 0.91 -15.42 6.65
N GLN A 16 0.02 -15.83 7.56
CA GLN A 16 -1.43 -15.82 7.30
C GLN A 16 -1.99 -14.41 7.14
N PHE A 17 -1.52 -13.44 7.93
CA PHE A 17 -1.93 -12.05 7.77
C PHE A 17 -1.51 -11.50 6.41
N VAL A 18 -0.25 -11.73 6.02
CA VAL A 18 0.28 -11.37 4.69
C VAL A 18 -0.53 -12.08 3.60
N ARG A 19 -0.77 -13.39 3.71
CA ARG A 19 -1.62 -14.12 2.76
C ARG A 19 -2.99 -13.51 2.66
N SER A 20 -3.70 -13.28 3.76
CA SER A 20 -5.04 -12.65 3.76
C SER A 20 -5.05 -11.28 3.07
N LEU A 21 -3.99 -10.48 3.28
CA LEU A 21 -3.82 -9.16 2.67
C LEU A 21 -3.60 -9.26 1.15
N PHE A 22 -2.87 -10.27 0.68
CA PHE A 22 -2.54 -10.48 -0.73
C PHE A 22 -3.42 -11.52 -1.45
N ASP A 23 -4.30 -12.23 -0.74
CA ASP A 23 -5.19 -13.28 -1.26
C ASP A 23 -6.17 -12.68 -2.27
N ASN A 24 -6.54 -11.42 -2.04
CA ASN A 24 -7.40 -10.66 -2.92
C ASN A 24 -6.55 -9.65 -3.70
N ALA A 25 -6.04 -10.06 -4.86
CA ALA A 25 -5.35 -9.16 -5.80
C ALA A 25 -6.16 -7.88 -6.10
N HIS A 26 -7.50 -7.98 -6.07
CA HIS A 26 -8.41 -6.83 -6.18
C HIS A 26 -8.16 -5.76 -5.12
N MET A 27 -7.79 -6.13 -3.88
CA MET A 27 -7.51 -5.17 -2.81
C MET A 27 -6.25 -4.34 -3.11
N LEU A 28 -5.27 -4.93 -3.79
CA LEU A 28 -4.07 -4.23 -4.26
C LEU A 28 -4.40 -3.24 -5.38
N VAL A 29 -5.17 -3.69 -6.38
CA VAL A 29 -5.65 -2.83 -7.49
C VAL A 29 -6.43 -1.63 -6.95
N ILE A 30 -7.33 -1.86 -5.97
CA ILE A 30 -8.12 -0.80 -5.34
C ILE A 30 -7.21 0.15 -4.55
N GLY A 31 -6.29 -0.37 -3.73
CA GLY A 31 -5.36 0.47 -2.97
C GLY A 31 -4.45 1.31 -3.87
N ALA A 32 -3.93 0.72 -4.94
CA ALA A 32 -3.08 1.38 -5.91
C ALA A 32 -3.82 2.44 -6.72
N SER A 33 -5.05 2.16 -7.16
CA SER A 33 -5.89 3.13 -7.87
C SER A 33 -6.26 4.32 -6.98
N CYS A 34 -6.61 4.11 -5.71
CA CYS A 34 -6.82 5.20 -4.75
C CYS A 34 -5.57 6.10 -4.62
N HIS A 35 -4.39 5.51 -4.46
CA HIS A 35 -3.14 6.27 -4.36
C HIS A 35 -2.77 6.96 -5.68
N ALA A 36 -3.05 6.34 -6.83
CA ALA A 36 -2.85 6.95 -8.13
C ALA A 36 -3.72 8.20 -8.32
N ILE A 37 -5.00 8.15 -7.91
CA ILE A 37 -5.92 9.30 -7.95
C ILE A 37 -5.41 10.43 -7.05
N VAL A 38 -4.99 10.13 -5.82
CA VAL A 38 -4.44 11.13 -4.90
C VAL A 38 -3.17 11.76 -5.48
N SER A 39 -2.24 10.94 -5.98
CA SER A 39 -1.01 11.42 -6.61
C SER A 39 -1.30 12.29 -7.83
N LEU A 40 -2.29 11.92 -8.65
CA LEU A 40 -2.72 12.72 -9.80
C LEU A 40 -3.32 14.06 -9.36
N MET A 41 -4.11 14.09 -8.29
CA MET A 41 -4.63 15.35 -7.73
C MET A 41 -3.51 16.26 -7.21
N VAL A 42 -2.48 15.69 -6.58
CA VAL A 42 -1.30 16.45 -6.13
C VAL A 42 -0.53 17.01 -7.31
N TYR A 43 -0.35 16.23 -8.38
CA TYR A 43 0.22 16.73 -9.64
C TYR A 43 -0.59 17.90 -10.18
N TRP A 44 -1.92 17.76 -10.23
CA TRP A 44 -2.78 18.81 -10.75
C TRP A 44 -2.71 20.10 -9.93
N ARG A 45 -2.54 19.98 -8.61
CA ARG A 45 -2.44 21.14 -7.72
C ARG A 45 -1.07 21.83 -7.76
N ASN A 46 0.01 21.06 -7.82
CA ASN A 46 1.38 21.57 -7.60
C ASN A 46 2.22 21.63 -8.88
N GLY A 47 1.81 20.97 -9.97
CA GLY A 47 2.52 20.90 -11.24
C GLY A 47 3.81 20.07 -11.21
N GLN A 48 4.15 19.43 -10.10
CA GLN A 48 5.37 18.64 -9.96
C GLN A 48 5.23 17.28 -10.63
N SER A 49 5.92 17.09 -11.76
CA SER A 49 5.86 15.90 -12.61
C SER A 49 6.17 14.57 -11.92
N VAL A 50 6.87 14.60 -10.79
CA VAL A 50 7.15 13.41 -9.95
C VAL A 50 5.87 12.69 -9.54
N PHE A 51 4.79 13.44 -9.25
CA PHE A 51 3.50 12.87 -8.84
C PHE A 51 2.72 12.27 -10.01
N LEU A 52 2.97 12.72 -11.24
CA LEU A 52 2.42 12.11 -12.44
C LEU A 52 3.07 10.75 -12.71
N ILE A 53 4.40 10.68 -12.60
CA ILE A 53 5.16 9.43 -12.75
C ILE A 53 4.74 8.43 -11.67
N LEU A 54 4.60 8.88 -10.42
CA LEU A 54 4.14 8.05 -9.31
C LEU A 54 2.71 7.51 -9.55
N ALA A 55 1.79 8.35 -10.03
CA ALA A 55 0.43 7.92 -10.35
C ALA A 55 0.42 6.87 -11.47
N ALA A 56 1.21 7.05 -12.51
CA ALA A 56 1.35 6.10 -13.61
C ALA A 56 1.98 4.77 -13.15
N ALA A 57 3.00 4.82 -12.30
CA ALA A 57 3.62 3.62 -11.74
C ALA A 57 2.64 2.83 -10.85
N LEU A 58 1.86 3.51 -10.02
CA LEU A 58 0.84 2.89 -9.18
C LEU A 58 -0.27 2.23 -10.01
N LEU A 59 -0.71 2.85 -11.11
CA LEU A 59 -1.67 2.25 -12.04
C LEU A 59 -1.10 1.10 -12.89
N GLY A 60 0.21 1.10 -13.16
CA GLY A 60 0.84 0.06 -13.97
C GLY A 60 1.23 -1.20 -13.17
N ILE A 61 1.47 -1.05 -11.86
CA ILE A 61 1.88 -2.14 -10.96
C ILE A 61 0.68 -2.73 -10.22
N GLY A 62 -0.27 -1.86 -9.81
CA GLY A 62 -1.45 -2.22 -9.03
C GLY A 62 -2.49 -2.96 -9.85
#